data_AF-A0A4R0YD13-F1
#
_entry.id   AF-A0A4R0YD13-F1
#
_cell.length_a   1.000
_cell.length_b   1.000
_cell.length_c   1.000
_cell.angle_alpha   90.00
_cell.angle_beta   90.00
_cell.angle_gamma   90.00
#
_symmetry.space_group_name_H-M   'P 1'
#
loop_
_entity.id
_entity.type
_entity.pdbx_description
1 polymer ?
#
loop_
_entity_poly.entity_id
_entity_poly.type
_entity_poly.pdbx_seq_one_letter_code
_entity_poly.pdbx_strand_id
1 'polypeptide(L)'
;MLAHRAAYRLALDSVRDNASVTRAEGVMLFEVVDACDAWASRQRFTLVLSDRDGNTIETSSDYSTLEAKDGSSIRFSLTQMTEGAVTSRVAGEATLTPQGGRAVYSEPANTQEDLPAGTILPMIHTLRALAAARAGQRIFAAPLFDGTSADGAQDTTTVIAGGWTAPQLNTNFPLLSPLGSARMRIAFFDRNAGGQNSGAGTPDYEVSMRYFENGVADELKMDFGEFVVDGRLGELQPIPSPCG
;
A
#
# COMPACT_ATOMS: atom_id res chain seq x y z
N MET A 1 15.15 -3.40 2.45
CA MET A 1 14.42 -3.54 1.18
C MET A 1 15.33 -3.12 0.04
N LEU A 2 15.16 -3.73 -1.13
CA LEU A 2 15.88 -3.34 -2.33
C LEU A 2 15.29 -2.05 -2.89
N ALA A 3 16.15 -1.07 -3.21
CA ALA A 3 15.73 0.09 -3.98
C ALA A 3 15.39 -0.35 -5.42
N HIS A 4 14.19 -0.04 -5.89
CA HIS A 4 13.69 -0.49 -7.19
C HIS A 4 12.58 0.40 -7.74
N ARG A 5 12.39 0.35 -9.06
CA ARG A 5 11.19 0.80 -9.78
C ARG A 5 10.43 -0.42 -10.27
N ALA A 6 9.12 -0.42 -10.08
CA ALA A 6 8.21 -1.43 -10.61
C ALA A 6 7.08 -0.74 -11.37
N ALA A 7 6.74 -1.27 -12.54
CA ALA A 7 5.57 -0.84 -13.31
C ALA A 7 4.58 -1.99 -13.41
N TYR A 8 3.32 -1.72 -13.12
CA TYR A 8 2.23 -2.68 -13.12
C TYR A 8 1.19 -2.27 -14.15
N ARG A 9 0.77 -3.22 -14.99
CA ARG A 9 -0.41 -3.07 -15.83
C ARG A 9 -1.64 -3.43 -15.00
N LEU A 10 -2.62 -2.54 -14.99
CA LEU A 10 -3.87 -2.72 -14.26
C LEU A 10 -4.96 -3.19 -15.21
N ALA A 11 -5.73 -4.18 -14.79
CA ALA A 11 -6.89 -4.66 -15.52
C ALA A 11 -7.98 -5.11 -14.55
N LEU A 12 -9.24 -4.97 -14.95
CA LEU A 12 -10.38 -5.50 -14.21
C LEU A 12 -10.25 -7.02 -14.02
N ASP A 13 -10.35 -7.49 -12.78
CA ASP A 13 -10.34 -8.91 -12.41
C ASP A 13 -11.78 -9.43 -12.23
N SER A 14 -12.57 -8.73 -11.43
CA SER A 14 -13.96 -9.08 -11.14
C SER A 14 -14.78 -7.87 -10.72
N VAL A 15 -16.11 -8.00 -10.83
CA VAL A 15 -17.10 -7.00 -10.42
C VAL A 15 -18.12 -7.67 -9.50
N ARG A 16 -18.60 -6.95 -8.49
CA ARG A 16 -19.69 -7.44 -7.62
C ARG A 16 -21.03 -7.27 -8.32
N ASP A 17 -22.02 -8.05 -7.89
CA ASP A 17 -23.37 -7.98 -8.42
C ASP A 17 -23.93 -6.54 -8.26
N ASN A 18 -24.46 -6.00 -9.36
CA ASN A 18 -24.97 -4.63 -9.49
C ASN A 18 -23.94 -3.50 -9.65
N ALA A 19 -22.63 -3.78 -9.72
CA ALA A 19 -21.66 -2.76 -10.09
C ALA A 19 -21.92 -2.25 -11.52
N SER A 20 -21.80 -0.93 -11.71
CA SER A 20 -21.94 -0.27 -13.02
C SER A 20 -20.70 -0.43 -13.90
N VAL A 21 -19.55 -0.73 -13.30
CA VAL A 21 -18.26 -0.88 -13.96
C VAL A 21 -18.28 -2.09 -14.90
N THR A 22 -17.85 -1.88 -16.15
CA THR A 22 -17.70 -2.92 -17.18
C THR A 22 -16.24 -3.15 -17.58
N ARG A 23 -15.39 -2.13 -17.42
CA ARG A 23 -13.96 -2.19 -17.70
C ARG A 23 -13.21 -1.32 -16.70
N ALA A 24 -12.03 -1.79 -16.32
CA ALA A 24 -11.05 -1.02 -15.59
C ALA A 24 -9.67 -1.32 -16.21
N GLU A 25 -8.92 -0.28 -16.55
CA GLU A 25 -7.58 -0.43 -17.11
C GLU A 25 -6.69 0.74 -16.72
N GLY A 26 -5.39 0.48 -16.60
CA GLY A 26 -4.49 1.51 -16.11
C GLY A 26 -3.07 1.05 -15.89
N VAL A 27 -2.32 1.88 -15.17
CA VAL A 27 -0.92 1.63 -14.83
C VAL A 27 -0.67 2.10 -13.41
N MET A 28 0.12 1.33 -12.68
CA MET A 28 0.73 1.77 -11.42
C MET A 28 2.25 1.75 -11.55
N LEU A 29 2.90 2.83 -11.17
CA LEU A 29 4.35 2.93 -11.04
C LEU A 29 4.68 3.06 -9.56
N PHE A 30 5.51 2.17 -9.06
CA PHE A 30 6.02 2.21 -7.69
C PHE A 30 7.54 2.36 -7.71
N GLU A 31 8.05 3.28 -6.93
CA GLU A 31 9.47 3.48 -6.70
C GLU A 31 9.75 3.46 -5.20
N VAL A 32 10.80 2.75 -4.82
CA VAL A 32 11.42 2.86 -3.51
C VAL A 32 12.91 3.11 -3.67
N VAL A 33 13.41 4.11 -2.96
CA VAL A 33 14.82 4.49 -2.92
C VAL A 33 15.32 4.36 -1.48
N ASP A 34 16.53 3.83 -1.34
CA ASP A 34 17.26 3.90 -0.08
C ASP A 34 17.85 5.31 0.05
N ALA A 35 17.32 6.10 0.98
CA ALA A 35 17.76 7.46 1.28
C ALA A 35 18.57 7.49 2.59
N CYS A 36 19.45 6.52 2.76
CA CYS A 36 20.41 6.36 3.87
C CYS A 36 19.71 6.05 5.18
N ASP A 37 19.30 7.07 5.93
CA ASP A 37 18.58 6.90 7.20
C ASP A 37 17.06 6.85 6.99
N ALA A 38 16.60 6.95 5.74
CA ALA A 38 15.19 6.86 5.38
C ALA A 38 14.95 5.97 4.15
N TRP A 39 13.70 5.59 3.95
CA TRP A 39 13.18 5.12 2.66
C TRP A 39 12.34 6.23 2.03
N ALA A 40 12.66 6.59 0.79
CA ALA A 40 11.80 7.44 -0.01
C ALA A 40 10.96 6.54 -0.92
N SER A 41 9.64 6.65 -0.86
CA SER A 41 8.74 5.91 -1.74
C SER A 41 7.88 6.86 -2.57
N ARG A 42 7.53 6.44 -3.78
CA ARG A 42 6.58 7.15 -4.63
C ARG A 42 5.73 6.17 -5.43
N GLN A 43 4.42 6.37 -5.40
CA GLN A 43 3.45 5.63 -6.18
C GLN A 43 2.67 6.59 -7.07
N ARG A 44 2.68 6.32 -8.38
CA ARG A 44 1.80 6.97 -9.35
C ARG A 44 0.83 5.94 -9.88
N PHE A 45 -0.45 6.20 -9.75
CA PHE A 45 -1.51 5.29 -10.13
C PHE A 45 -2.47 6.02 -11.07
N THR A 46 -2.85 5.38 -12.17
CA THR A 46 -3.87 5.89 -13.09
C THR A 46 -4.78 4.73 -13.45
N LEU A 47 -6.08 4.95 -13.34
CA LEU A 47 -7.12 3.98 -13.66
C LEU A 47 -8.24 4.66 -14.43
N VAL A 48 -8.55 4.11 -15.60
CA VAL A 48 -9.71 4.47 -16.41
C VAL A 48 -10.79 3.42 -16.17
N LEU A 49 -11.91 3.86 -15.64
CA LEU A 49 -13.12 3.07 -15.45
C LEU A 49 -14.09 3.34 -16.59
N SER A 50 -14.75 2.30 -17.09
CA SER A 50 -15.86 2.43 -18.04
C SER A 50 -17.12 1.81 -17.45
N ASP A 51 -18.26 2.48 -17.61
CA ASP A 51 -19.56 1.96 -17.19
C ASP A 51 -20.30 1.23 -18.34
N ARG A 52 -21.57 0.86 -18.12
CA ARG A 52 -22.42 0.20 -19.13
C ARG A 52 -22.94 1.13 -20.21
N ASP A 53 -23.00 2.43 -19.92
CA ASP A 53 -23.50 3.45 -20.83
C ASP A 53 -22.38 3.97 -21.76
N GLY A 54 -21.15 3.49 -21.55
CA GLY A 54 -19.96 3.85 -22.31
C GLY A 54 -19.27 5.10 -21.80
N ASN A 55 -19.69 5.62 -20.64
CA ASN A 55 -18.98 6.72 -20.00
C ASN A 55 -17.66 6.21 -19.43
N THR A 56 -16.64 7.06 -19.50
CA THR A 56 -15.34 6.79 -18.93
C THR A 56 -15.01 7.80 -17.84
N ILE A 57 -14.41 7.34 -16.76
CA ILE A 57 -13.86 8.18 -15.70
C ILE A 57 -12.41 7.81 -15.47
N GLU A 58 -11.51 8.74 -15.69
CA GLU A 58 -10.10 8.63 -15.30
C GLU A 58 -9.91 9.13 -13.86
N THR A 59 -9.32 8.26 -13.04
CA THR A 59 -8.83 8.60 -11.70
C THR A 59 -7.33 8.41 -11.67
N SER A 60 -6.62 9.31 -10.99
CA SER A 60 -5.20 9.16 -10.77
C SER A 60 -4.76 9.64 -9.39
N SER A 61 -3.64 9.13 -8.91
CA SER A 61 -3.02 9.56 -7.66
C SER A 61 -1.51 9.61 -7.76
N ASP A 62 -0.92 10.59 -7.10
CA ASP A 62 0.53 10.71 -6.86
C ASP A 62 0.76 10.74 -5.35
N TYR A 63 1.30 9.63 -4.84
CA TYR A 63 1.58 9.40 -3.43
C TYR A 63 3.07 9.31 -3.20
N SER A 64 3.58 9.94 -2.16
CA SER A 64 4.99 9.90 -1.79
C SER A 64 5.19 9.90 -0.30
N THR A 65 6.19 9.14 0.16
CA THR A 65 6.61 9.10 1.56
C THR A 65 8.11 9.26 1.70
N LEU A 66 8.52 9.78 2.86
CA LEU A 66 9.87 9.69 3.37
C LEU A 66 9.79 9.15 4.81
N GLU A 67 10.17 7.88 4.99
CA GLU A 67 10.04 7.15 6.25
C GLU A 67 11.41 6.90 6.87
N ALA A 68 11.61 7.30 8.13
CA ALA A 68 12.85 7.00 8.84
C ALA A 68 13.04 5.48 9.03
N LYS A 69 14.28 4.99 8.90
CA LYS A 69 14.57 3.56 8.93
C LYS A 69 14.28 2.87 10.26
N ASP A 70 14.30 3.65 11.33
CA ASP A 70 13.93 3.21 12.67
C ASP A 70 12.41 3.22 12.91
N GLY A 71 11.61 3.72 11.95
CA GLY A 71 10.16 3.84 12.05
C GLY A 71 9.69 5.01 12.91
N SER A 72 10.56 5.96 13.26
CA SER A 72 10.23 7.08 14.18
C SER A 72 9.46 8.22 13.52
N SER A 73 9.52 8.35 12.19
CA SER A 73 8.86 9.45 11.49
C SER A 73 8.54 9.14 10.04
N ILE A 74 7.52 9.84 9.53
CA ILE A 74 7.12 9.85 8.13
C ILE A 74 6.79 11.29 7.70
N ARG A 75 7.20 11.66 6.49
CA ARG A 75 6.59 12.77 5.73
C ARG A 75 5.78 12.15 4.60
N PHE A 76 4.58 12.65 4.36
CA PHE A 76 3.68 12.09 3.35
C PHE A 76 3.02 13.19 2.52
N SER A 77 2.71 12.85 1.27
CA SER A 77 1.88 13.66 0.39
C SER A 77 1.14 12.75 -0.58
N LEU A 78 -0.17 12.95 -0.68
CA LEU A 78 -1.09 12.30 -1.60
C LEU A 78 -1.86 13.39 -2.34
N THR A 79 -1.80 13.38 -3.66
CA THR A 79 -2.72 14.14 -4.51
C THR A 79 -3.56 13.16 -5.31
N GLN A 80 -4.88 13.32 -5.25
CA GLN A 80 -5.83 12.56 -6.05
C GLN A 80 -6.47 13.48 -7.09
N MET A 81 -6.68 12.94 -8.28
CA MET A 81 -7.29 13.64 -9.41
C MET A 81 -8.37 12.79 -10.06
N THR A 82 -9.40 13.45 -10.58
CA THR A 82 -10.45 12.86 -11.40
C THR A 82 -10.63 13.74 -12.62
N GLU A 83 -10.59 13.16 -13.82
CA GLU A 83 -10.62 13.92 -15.08
C GLU A 83 -9.57 15.06 -15.12
N GLY A 84 -8.38 14.79 -14.57
CA GLY A 84 -7.27 15.75 -14.45
C GLY A 84 -7.48 16.88 -13.43
N ALA A 85 -8.66 16.99 -12.81
CA ALA A 85 -8.93 17.96 -11.76
C ALA A 85 -8.55 17.39 -10.38
N VAL A 86 -7.86 18.17 -9.55
CA VAL A 86 -7.53 17.77 -8.17
C VAL A 86 -8.81 17.64 -7.36
N THR A 87 -9.06 16.45 -6.83
CA THR A 87 -10.24 16.14 -6.01
C THR A 87 -9.91 16.07 -4.52
N SER A 88 -8.69 15.69 -4.17
CA SER A 88 -8.22 15.62 -2.78
C SER A 88 -6.71 15.83 -2.69
N ARG A 89 -6.28 16.42 -1.58
CA ARG A 89 -4.88 16.52 -1.18
C ARG A 89 -4.75 16.25 0.30
N VAL A 90 -3.85 15.35 0.63
CA VAL A 90 -3.47 15.03 2.01
C VAL A 90 -1.96 15.11 2.10
N ALA A 91 -1.44 15.95 2.99
CA ALA A 91 0.00 16.11 3.17
C ALA A 91 0.32 16.48 4.61
N GLY A 92 1.49 16.04 5.09
CA GLY A 92 1.91 16.29 6.45
C GLY A 92 3.12 15.48 6.89
N GLU A 93 3.29 15.42 8.20
CA GLU A 93 4.32 14.63 8.85
C GLU A 93 3.77 13.96 10.11
N ALA A 94 4.33 12.81 10.46
CA ALA A 94 4.02 12.15 11.72
C ALA A 94 5.29 11.70 12.44
N THR A 95 5.21 11.70 13.76
CA THR A 95 6.26 11.20 14.65
C THR A 95 5.68 10.09 15.52
N LEU A 96 6.47 9.04 15.72
CA LEU A 96 6.10 7.85 16.47
C LEU A 96 7.08 7.61 17.62
N THR A 97 6.53 7.17 18.74
CA THR A 97 7.23 6.75 19.95
C THR A 97 6.66 5.40 20.42
N PRO A 98 7.30 4.69 21.37
CA PRO A 98 6.72 3.48 21.92
C PRO A 98 5.33 3.67 22.56
N GLN A 99 4.98 4.89 22.98
CA GLN A 99 3.71 5.23 23.62
C GLN A 99 2.61 5.65 22.63
N GLY A 100 2.91 5.69 21.33
CA GLY A 100 2.04 6.25 20.30
C GLY A 100 2.72 7.39 19.56
N GLY A 101 1.97 8.22 18.87
CA GLY A 101 2.54 9.28 18.07
C GLY A 101 1.57 10.41 17.77
N ARG A 102 1.98 11.28 16.85
CA ARG A 102 1.16 12.39 16.38
C ARG A 102 1.41 12.64 14.91
N ALA A 103 0.33 12.77 14.15
CA ALA A 103 0.32 13.27 12.80
C ALA A 103 -0.09 14.76 12.79
N VAL A 104 0.60 15.56 11.98
CA VAL A 104 0.31 16.98 11.75
C VAL A 104 0.14 17.18 10.25
N TYR A 105 -1.01 17.70 9.86
CA TYR A 105 -1.38 17.86 8.46
C TYR A 105 -1.16 19.30 7.99
N SER A 106 -0.44 19.45 6.88
CA SER A 106 -0.37 20.70 6.12
C SER A 106 -1.55 20.83 5.15
N GLU A 107 -2.08 19.70 4.66
CA GLU A 107 -3.30 19.62 3.87
C GLU A 107 -4.13 18.42 4.37
N PRO A 108 -5.36 18.60 4.86
CA PRO A 108 -5.98 19.90 5.21
C PRO A 108 -5.22 20.61 6.34
N ALA A 109 -5.02 21.92 6.21
CA ALA A 109 -4.22 22.70 7.16
C ALA A 109 -4.83 22.70 8.58
N ASN A 110 -3.97 22.82 9.59
CA ASN A 110 -4.33 22.91 11.01
C ASN A 110 -5.06 21.68 11.57
N THR A 111 -4.89 20.52 10.93
CA THR A 111 -5.42 19.25 11.44
C THR A 111 -4.29 18.46 12.09
N GLN A 112 -4.58 17.78 13.20
CA GLN A 112 -3.64 16.90 13.89
C GLN A 112 -4.39 15.72 14.47
N GLU A 113 -3.77 14.55 14.43
CA GLU A 113 -4.34 13.31 14.94
C GLU A 113 -3.34 12.64 15.88
N ASP A 114 -3.84 12.15 17.02
CA ASP A 114 -3.03 11.33 17.93
C ASP A 114 -3.03 9.88 17.43
N LEU A 115 -1.83 9.31 17.30
CA LEU A 115 -1.65 7.95 16.80
C LEU A 115 -1.53 6.98 17.98
N PRO A 116 -2.26 5.85 17.96
CA PRO A 116 -2.27 4.91 19.07
C PRO A 116 -0.89 4.27 19.29
N ALA A 117 -0.65 3.80 20.52
CA ALA A 117 0.51 2.98 20.82
C ALA A 117 0.58 1.75 19.90
N GLY A 118 1.80 1.43 19.43
CA GLY A 118 2.01 0.32 18.50
C GLY A 118 1.77 0.64 17.03
N THR A 119 1.37 1.88 16.68
CA THR A 119 1.32 2.33 15.29
C THR A 119 2.66 2.15 14.61
N ILE A 120 2.64 1.65 13.37
CA ILE A 120 3.82 1.52 12.51
C ILE A 120 3.59 2.20 11.16
N LEU A 121 4.68 2.35 10.41
CA LEU A 121 4.71 2.96 9.08
C LEU A 121 4.77 1.90 7.97
N PRO A 122 4.36 2.20 6.72
CA PRO A 122 4.27 1.23 5.62
C PRO A 122 5.52 0.38 5.37
N MET A 123 6.71 0.97 5.47
CA MET A 123 7.97 0.27 5.21
C MET A 123 8.30 -0.70 6.35
N ILE A 124 8.06 -0.29 7.60
CA ILE A 124 8.20 -1.17 8.77
C ILE A 124 7.14 -2.27 8.76
N HIS A 125 5.91 -1.96 8.33
CA HIS A 125 4.84 -2.94 8.18
C HIS A 125 5.23 -4.05 7.21
N THR A 126 5.73 -3.70 6.03
CA THR A 126 6.21 -4.68 5.02
C THR A 126 7.32 -5.56 5.59
N LEU A 127 8.31 -4.96 6.26
CA LEU A 127 9.42 -5.70 6.87
C LEU A 127 8.93 -6.67 7.97
N ARG A 128 8.03 -6.23 8.84
CA ARG A 128 7.47 -7.05 9.92
C ARG A 128 6.59 -8.18 9.38
N ALA A 129 5.78 -7.92 8.35
CA ALA A 129 4.96 -8.94 7.71
C ALA A 129 5.82 -10.04 7.03
N LEU A 130 6.90 -9.65 6.34
CA LEU A 130 7.87 -10.59 5.77
C LEU A 130 8.59 -11.41 6.85
N ALA A 131 8.99 -10.77 7.95
CA ALA A 131 9.62 -11.46 9.09
C ALA A 131 8.66 -12.47 9.75
N ALA A 132 7.39 -12.07 9.96
CA ALA A 132 6.33 -12.93 10.46
C ALA A 132 6.13 -14.17 9.56
N ALA A 133 6.07 -13.96 8.23
CA ALA A 133 5.95 -15.05 7.27
C ALA A 133 7.14 -16.01 7.34
N ARG A 134 8.36 -15.48 7.44
CA ARG A 134 9.58 -16.30 7.57
C ARG A 134 9.62 -17.09 8.88
N ALA A 135 9.06 -16.54 9.96
CA ALA A 135 8.90 -17.20 11.25
C ALA A 135 7.74 -18.22 11.28
N GLY A 136 7.03 -18.44 10.16
CA GLY A 136 5.91 -19.37 10.07
C GLY A 136 4.61 -18.86 10.69
N GLN A 137 4.53 -17.57 11.04
CA GLN A 137 3.29 -16.95 11.49
C GLN A 137 2.31 -16.82 10.32
N ARG A 138 1.01 -16.87 10.65
CA ARG A 138 -0.08 -16.82 9.67
C ARG A 138 -0.83 -15.49 9.65
N ILE A 139 -0.74 -14.73 10.74
CA ILE A 139 -1.44 -13.47 10.92
C ILE A 139 -0.48 -12.49 11.56
N PHE A 140 -0.49 -11.26 11.06
CA PHE A 140 0.19 -10.11 11.63
C PHE A 140 -0.80 -8.95 11.65
N ALA A 141 -0.97 -8.30 12.80
CA ALA A 141 -1.88 -7.17 12.95
C ALA A 141 -1.18 -6.04 13.69
N ALA A 142 -1.39 -4.81 13.22
CA ALA A 142 -0.87 -3.60 13.84
C ALA A 142 -1.70 -2.40 13.37
N PRO A 143 -1.81 -1.33 14.19
CA PRO A 143 -2.23 -0.04 13.66
C PRO A 143 -1.18 0.46 12.65
N LEU A 144 -1.62 0.96 11.51
CA LEU A 144 -0.79 1.49 10.43
C LEU A 144 -1.15 2.95 10.21
N PHE A 145 -0.14 3.80 10.08
CA PHE A 145 -0.31 5.16 9.59
C PHE A 145 0.45 5.34 8.28
N ASP A 146 -0.27 5.57 7.19
CA ASP A 146 0.29 5.77 5.84
C ASP A 146 0.10 7.19 5.29
N GLY A 147 -0.72 8.02 5.93
CA GLY A 147 -0.97 9.40 5.51
C GLY A 147 -1.81 9.50 4.22
N THR A 148 -2.60 8.49 3.88
CA THR A 148 -3.53 8.54 2.75
C THR A 148 -4.88 9.18 3.09
N SER A 149 -5.17 9.39 4.38
CA SER A 149 -6.35 10.12 4.86
C SER A 149 -5.99 11.07 6.01
N ALA A 150 -6.93 11.96 6.34
CA ALA A 150 -6.83 12.87 7.47
C ALA A 150 -7.39 12.27 8.78
N ASP A 151 -7.68 10.97 8.82
CA ASP A 151 -8.38 10.30 9.93
C ASP A 151 -7.43 9.56 10.89
N GLY A 152 -6.13 9.78 10.76
CA GLY A 152 -5.11 9.15 11.60
C GLY A 152 -4.75 7.72 11.16
N ALA A 153 -4.50 6.84 12.13
CA ALA A 153 -4.10 5.46 11.87
C ALA A 153 -5.31 4.55 11.60
N GLN A 154 -5.13 3.57 10.71
CA GLN A 154 -6.06 2.47 10.46
C GLN A 154 -5.60 1.22 11.17
N ASP A 155 -6.52 0.36 11.63
CA ASP A 155 -6.14 -0.97 12.08
C ASP A 155 -5.93 -1.87 10.85
N THR A 156 -4.81 -2.60 10.79
CA THR A 156 -4.56 -3.56 9.71
C THR A 156 -4.49 -4.99 10.21
N THR A 157 -5.02 -5.90 9.40
CA THR A 157 -4.82 -7.35 9.57
C THR A 157 -4.22 -7.91 8.30
N THR A 158 -3.00 -8.45 8.42
CA THR A 158 -2.29 -9.15 7.35
C THR A 158 -2.40 -10.65 7.55
N VAL A 159 -3.07 -11.33 6.62
CA VAL A 159 -3.15 -12.78 6.54
C VAL A 159 -2.07 -13.29 5.59
N ILE A 160 -1.21 -14.18 6.07
CA ILE A 160 -0.12 -14.80 5.31
C ILE A 160 -0.60 -16.15 4.76
N ALA A 161 -1.08 -16.11 3.52
CA ALA A 161 -1.64 -17.26 2.82
C ALA A 161 -0.55 -18.23 2.33
N GLY A 162 -0.73 -19.53 2.57
CA GLY A 162 0.23 -20.55 2.15
C GLY A 162 1.53 -20.59 2.97
N GLY A 163 1.94 -19.47 3.58
CA GLY A 163 3.16 -19.37 4.39
C GLY A 163 4.37 -19.02 3.53
N TRP A 164 5.57 -19.28 4.06
CA TRP A 164 6.81 -19.01 3.34
C TRP A 164 6.98 -19.95 2.14
N THR A 165 7.16 -19.35 0.96
CA THR A 165 7.52 -20.06 -0.27
C THR A 165 9.02 -19.93 -0.48
N ALA A 166 9.71 -21.05 -0.64
CA ALA A 166 11.14 -21.07 -0.96
C ALA A 166 11.43 -20.41 -2.32
N PRO A 167 12.68 -20.01 -2.61
CA PRO A 167 13.06 -19.49 -3.92
C PRO A 167 12.62 -20.38 -5.07
N GLN A 168 12.11 -19.76 -6.13
CA GLN A 168 11.62 -20.44 -7.34
C GLN A 168 12.08 -19.67 -8.57
N LEU A 169 12.36 -20.39 -9.66
CA LEU A 169 12.74 -19.77 -10.93
C LEU A 169 11.66 -18.77 -11.39
N ASN A 170 12.07 -17.55 -11.67
CA ASN A 170 11.25 -16.52 -12.30
C ASN A 170 11.88 -16.10 -13.62
N THR A 171 11.31 -16.55 -14.74
CA THR A 171 11.84 -16.29 -16.08
C THR A 171 11.64 -14.85 -16.53
N ASN A 172 10.57 -14.19 -16.07
CA ASN A 172 10.24 -12.83 -16.46
C ASN A 172 11.07 -11.81 -15.66
N PHE A 173 11.37 -12.13 -14.40
CA PHE A 173 12.12 -11.28 -13.48
C PHE A 173 13.21 -12.09 -12.77
N PRO A 174 14.35 -12.36 -13.42
CA PRO A 174 15.43 -13.18 -12.86
C PRO A 174 15.92 -12.72 -11.48
N LEU A 175 15.87 -11.42 -11.20
CA LEU A 175 16.19 -10.81 -9.91
C LEU A 175 15.40 -11.41 -8.73
N LEU A 176 14.20 -11.93 -8.99
CA LEU A 176 13.32 -12.51 -7.97
C LEU A 176 13.57 -14.01 -7.76
N SER A 177 14.27 -14.67 -8.69
CA SER A 177 14.50 -16.13 -8.64
C SER A 177 15.20 -16.63 -7.36
N PRO A 178 16.21 -15.94 -6.79
CA PRO A 178 16.89 -16.42 -5.61
C PRO A 178 16.15 -16.10 -4.30
N LEU A 179 14.98 -15.45 -4.34
CA LEU A 179 14.31 -14.92 -3.17
C LEU A 179 13.13 -15.80 -2.76
N GLY A 180 12.99 -16.06 -1.46
CA GLY A 180 11.73 -16.55 -0.92
C GLY A 180 10.64 -15.49 -1.02
N SER A 181 9.39 -15.93 -0.88
CA SER A 181 8.22 -15.06 -0.98
C SER A 181 7.08 -15.51 -0.09
N ALA A 182 6.13 -14.62 0.17
CA ALA A 182 4.92 -14.93 0.90
C ALA A 182 3.73 -14.18 0.28
N ARG A 183 2.60 -14.89 0.13
CA ARG A 183 1.33 -14.28 -0.28
C ARG A 183 0.66 -13.69 0.93
N MET A 184 0.23 -12.45 0.81
CA MET A 184 -0.37 -11.67 1.88
C MET A 184 -1.68 -11.07 1.39
N ARG A 185 -2.68 -11.05 2.27
CA ARG A 185 -3.90 -10.27 2.13
C ARG A 185 -3.96 -9.31 3.31
N ILE A 186 -3.98 -8.03 3.02
CA ILE A 186 -4.00 -6.94 4.01
C ILE A 186 -5.39 -6.31 3.95
N ALA A 187 -6.07 -6.31 5.08
CA ALA A 187 -7.35 -5.66 5.28
C ALA A 187 -7.16 -4.42 6.16
N PHE A 188 -7.74 -3.30 5.74
CA PHE A 188 -7.67 -2.00 6.41
C PHE A 188 -9.03 -1.67 7.03
N PHE A 189 -9.01 -1.19 8.27
CA PHE A 189 -10.21 -0.85 9.04
C PHE A 189 -10.06 0.54 9.65
N ASP A 190 -10.97 1.44 9.29
CA ASP A 190 -11.05 2.78 9.84
C ASP A 190 -11.49 2.72 11.30
N ARG A 191 -10.68 3.34 12.16
CA ARG A 191 -10.93 3.33 13.62
C ARG A 191 -12.06 4.25 14.03
N ASN A 192 -12.40 5.21 13.17
CA ASN A 192 -13.44 6.23 13.40
C ASN A 192 -14.80 5.84 12.80
N ALA A 193 -14.87 4.77 12.00
CA ALA A 193 -16.07 4.36 11.27
C ALA A 193 -17.08 3.54 12.12
N GLY A 194 -16.75 3.15 13.36
CA GLY A 194 -17.65 2.37 14.22
C GLY A 194 -17.41 2.55 15.71
N GLY A 195 -18.43 3.00 16.45
CA GLY A 195 -18.36 3.14 17.91
C GLY A 195 -18.19 1.79 18.62
N GLN A 196 -17.32 1.77 19.65
CA GLN A 196 -17.10 0.79 20.75
C GLN A 196 -17.29 -0.74 20.56
N ASN A 197 -17.58 -1.26 19.37
CA ASN A 197 -17.75 -2.69 19.08
C ASN A 197 -17.23 -3.03 17.67
N SER A 198 -15.93 -2.90 17.41
CA SER A 198 -15.29 -3.32 16.15
C SER A 198 -14.98 -4.83 16.12
N GLY A 199 -15.99 -5.65 16.44
CA GLY A 199 -15.94 -7.09 16.19
C GLY A 199 -16.34 -7.38 14.73
N ALA A 200 -15.38 -7.83 13.92
CA ALA A 200 -15.60 -8.35 12.56
C ALA A 200 -16.42 -7.42 11.62
N GLY A 201 -16.01 -6.15 11.51
CA GLY A 201 -16.49 -5.27 10.45
C GLY A 201 -16.02 -5.74 9.06
N THR A 202 -16.69 -5.29 8.00
CA THR A 202 -16.16 -5.43 6.63
C THR A 202 -15.02 -4.43 6.48
N PRO A 203 -13.85 -4.82 5.95
CA PRO A 203 -12.75 -3.88 5.71
C PRO A 203 -13.13 -2.81 4.70
N ASP A 204 -12.60 -1.61 4.91
CA ASP A 204 -12.83 -0.46 4.03
C ASP A 204 -12.04 -0.61 2.72
N TYR A 205 -10.87 -1.25 2.81
CA TYR A 205 -10.04 -1.59 1.67
C TYR A 205 -9.31 -2.91 1.90
N GLU A 206 -9.16 -3.70 0.85
CA GLU A 206 -8.35 -4.91 0.88
C GLU A 206 -7.39 -4.97 -0.30
N VAL A 207 -6.16 -5.37 -0.01
CA VAL A 207 -5.17 -5.64 -1.04
C VAL A 207 -4.54 -7.01 -0.80
N SER A 208 -4.42 -7.80 -1.86
CA SER A 208 -3.65 -9.03 -1.85
C SER A 208 -2.43 -8.88 -2.76
N MET A 209 -1.31 -9.47 -2.37
CA MET A 209 -0.09 -9.49 -3.17
C MET A 209 0.84 -10.59 -2.69
N ARG A 210 1.86 -10.92 -3.48
CA ARG A 210 3.00 -11.71 -3.04
C ARG A 210 4.20 -10.80 -2.87
N TYR A 211 4.73 -10.72 -1.65
CA TYR A 211 6.00 -10.06 -1.39
C TYR A 211 7.16 -11.04 -1.49
N PHE A 212 8.24 -10.61 -2.12
CA PHE A 212 9.55 -11.26 -2.07
C PHE A 212 10.38 -10.72 -0.91
N GLU A 213 11.41 -11.46 -0.47
CA GLU A 213 12.32 -11.08 0.63
C GLU A 213 12.88 -9.65 0.52
N ASN A 214 13.05 -9.17 -0.71
CA ASN A 214 13.62 -7.85 -0.98
C ASN A 214 12.59 -6.70 -0.92
N GLY A 215 11.30 -6.99 -0.71
CA GLY A 215 10.21 -6.01 -0.67
C GLY A 215 9.55 -5.74 -2.02
N VAL A 216 9.99 -6.35 -3.12
CA VAL A 216 9.25 -6.31 -4.40
C VAL A 216 7.96 -7.10 -4.24
N ALA A 217 6.87 -6.61 -4.83
CA ALA A 217 5.58 -7.28 -4.87
C ALA A 217 5.19 -7.69 -6.30
N ASP A 218 4.51 -8.83 -6.43
CA ASP A 218 3.74 -9.19 -7.63
C ASP A 218 2.39 -9.83 -7.22
N GLU A 219 1.61 -10.29 -8.21
CA GLU A 219 0.27 -10.85 -7.97
C GLU A 219 -0.68 -9.89 -7.23
N LEU A 220 -0.63 -8.59 -7.55
CA LEU A 220 -1.45 -7.59 -6.87
C LEU A 220 -2.93 -7.76 -7.23
N LYS A 221 -3.79 -7.73 -6.22
CA LYS A 221 -5.25 -7.59 -6.35
C LYS A 221 -5.74 -6.50 -5.40
N MET A 222 -6.36 -5.47 -5.94
CA MET A 222 -6.89 -4.32 -5.20
C MET A 222 -8.42 -4.39 -5.22
N ASP A 223 -9.05 -4.59 -4.08
CA ASP A 223 -10.52 -4.64 -3.94
C ASP A 223 -11.05 -3.27 -3.53
N PHE A 224 -11.75 -2.61 -4.45
CA PHE A 224 -12.37 -1.29 -4.26
C PHE A 224 -13.81 -1.38 -3.75
N GLY A 225 -14.23 -2.53 -3.23
CA GLY A 225 -15.57 -2.76 -2.72
C GLY A 225 -16.59 -3.12 -3.79
N GLU A 226 -16.64 -2.43 -4.93
CA GLU A 226 -17.55 -2.79 -6.03
C GLU A 226 -16.90 -3.66 -7.12
N PHE A 227 -15.57 -3.58 -7.24
CA PHE A 227 -14.79 -4.29 -8.23
C PHE A 227 -13.37 -4.54 -7.74
N VAL A 228 -12.71 -5.51 -8.35
CA VAL A 228 -11.33 -5.89 -8.07
C VAL A 228 -10.46 -5.63 -9.30
N VAL A 229 -9.30 -5.03 -9.11
CA VAL A 229 -8.30 -4.78 -10.16
C VAL A 229 -7.08 -5.67 -9.94
N ASP A 230 -6.69 -6.41 -10.98
CA ASP A 230 -5.45 -7.17 -11.07
C ASP A 230 -4.29 -6.26 -11.51
N GLY A 231 -3.21 -6.25 -10.73
CA GLY A 231 -1.99 -5.50 -11.00
C GLY A 231 -0.85 -6.43 -11.39
N ARG A 232 -0.58 -6.53 -12.70
CA ARG A 232 0.49 -7.41 -13.22
C ARG A 232 1.80 -6.66 -13.33
N LEU A 233 2.82 -7.12 -12.61
CA LEU A 233 4.19 -6.61 -12.75
C LEU A 233 4.65 -6.79 -14.21
N GLY A 234 4.90 -5.66 -14.88
CA GLY A 234 5.35 -5.59 -16.27
C GLY A 234 6.82 -5.22 -16.40
N GLU A 235 7.32 -4.33 -15.54
CA GLU A 235 8.73 -3.96 -15.49
C GLU A 235 9.23 -3.94 -14.04
N LEU A 236 10.48 -4.36 -13.86
CA LEU A 236 11.19 -4.29 -12.58
C LEU A 236 12.64 -3.88 -12.85
N GLN A 237 13.06 -2.78 -12.23
CA GLN A 237 14.40 -2.22 -12.39
C GLN A 237 14.99 -1.93 -11.01
N PRO A 238 16.10 -2.57 -10.59
CA PRO A 238 16.80 -2.18 -9.38
C PRO A 238 17.39 -0.77 -9.55
N ILE A 239 17.33 0.03 -8.49
CA ILE A 239 17.92 1.37 -8.44
C ILE A 239 19.20 1.29 -7.59
N PRO A 240 20.32 1.90 -8.02
CA PRO A 240 21.50 2.01 -7.18
C PRO A 240 21.17 2.73 -5.85
N SER A 241 21.56 2.13 -4.73
CA SER A 241 21.53 2.81 -3.43
C SER A 241 22.67 3.85 -3.41
N PRO A 242 22.39 5.13 -3.14
CA PRO A 242 23.44 6.12 -2.92
C PRO A 242 24.20 5.89 -1.60
N CYS A 243 23.74 4.97 -0.75
CA CYS A 243 24.16 4.82 0.64
C CYS A 243 25.00 3.55 0.92
N GLY A 244 25.40 2.84 -0.15
CA GLY A 244 26.22 1.63 -0.08
C GLY A 244 25.42 0.33 -0.20
#